data_AF-A0A7M1Q2A3-F1
#
_entry.id   AF-A0A7M1Q2A3-F1
#
_cell.length_a   1.000
_cell.length_b   1.000
_cell.length_c   1.000
_cell.angle_alpha   90.00
_cell.angle_beta   90.00
_cell.angle_gamma   90.00
#
_symmetry.space_group_name_H-M   'P 1'
#
loop_
_entity.id
_entity.type
_entity.pdbx_description
1 polymer ?
#
loop_
_entity_poly.entity_id
_entity_poly.type
_entity_poly.pdbx_seq_one_letter_code
_entity_poly.pdbx_strand_id
1 'polypeptide(L)'
;MLYKHFHNAAWLDGDDVWRVNPFDVNDKRLRNSDLNMAFVVENYLKSGFEYVFFSSIVLCDKTIRERILDLIKYKEYELIFITLYANEDTLKQRAKERDNNNDPKFLLLNRSLAQESIFINTATNSLQETVKQIVEIVS
;
A
#
# COMPACT_ATOMS: atom_id res chain seq x y z
N MET A 1 -5.18 -14.41 -0.82
CA MET A 1 -5.08 -13.18 -1.65
C MET A 1 -6.33 -12.37 -1.37
N LEU A 2 -6.21 -11.23 -0.68
CA LEU A 2 -7.34 -10.43 -0.17
C LEU A 2 -8.40 -10.13 -1.23
N TYR A 3 -8.02 -9.63 -2.42
CA TYR A 3 -8.99 -9.29 -3.48
C TYR A 3 -9.90 -10.43 -3.92
N LYS A 4 -9.50 -11.70 -3.73
CA LYS A 4 -10.32 -12.87 -4.08
C LYS A 4 -11.51 -13.08 -3.14
N HIS A 5 -11.57 -12.36 -2.02
CA HIS A 5 -12.74 -12.32 -1.14
C HIS A 5 -13.83 -11.37 -1.64
N PHE A 6 -13.54 -10.58 -2.67
CA PHE A 6 -14.43 -9.57 -3.24
C PHE A 6 -14.77 -9.96 -4.68
N HIS A 7 -16.06 -9.97 -5.01
CA HIS A 7 -16.54 -10.51 -6.30
C HIS A 7 -16.17 -9.62 -7.50
N ASN A 8 -15.97 -8.33 -7.29
CA ASN A 8 -15.67 -7.35 -8.32
C ASN A 8 -14.54 -6.42 -7.85
N ALA A 9 -13.31 -6.91 -7.91
CA ALA A 9 -12.14 -6.23 -7.37
C ALA A 9 -10.95 -6.15 -8.32
N ALA A 10 -10.24 -5.03 -8.25
CA ALA A 10 -8.93 -4.83 -8.87
C ALA A 10 -7.86 -4.59 -7.80
N TRP A 11 -6.60 -4.94 -8.09
CA TRP A 11 -5.46 -4.71 -7.20
C TRP A 11 -4.31 -4.08 -7.98
N LEU A 12 -3.80 -2.94 -7.51
CA LEU A 12 -2.52 -2.37 -7.91
C LEU A 12 -1.48 -2.54 -6.79
N ASP A 13 -0.39 -3.26 -7.07
CA ASP A 13 0.83 -3.18 -6.28
C ASP A 13 1.67 -2.02 -6.82
N GLY A 14 2.11 -1.11 -5.95
CA GLY A 14 2.90 0.05 -6.36
C GLY A 14 4.20 -0.34 -7.07
N ASP A 15 4.78 -1.50 -6.77
CA ASP A 15 6.00 -1.97 -7.41
C ASP A 15 5.80 -2.29 -8.91
N ASP A 16 4.56 -2.63 -9.33
CA ASP A 16 4.22 -2.93 -10.73
C ASP A 16 4.43 -1.72 -11.65
N VAL A 17 4.29 -0.51 -11.10
CA VAL A 17 4.40 0.76 -11.84
C VAL A 17 5.63 1.57 -11.47
N TRP A 18 6.56 0.97 -10.72
CA TRP A 18 7.76 1.63 -10.19
C TRP A 18 9.08 1.08 -10.76
N ARG A 19 9.01 0.04 -11.60
CA ARG A 19 10.18 -0.64 -12.18
C ARG A 19 10.81 0.16 -13.32
N VAL A 20 11.89 0.88 -13.02
CA VAL A 20 12.70 1.66 -13.99
C VAL A 20 14.18 1.31 -13.88
N ASN A 21 14.97 1.64 -14.91
CA ASN A 21 16.43 1.47 -14.90
C ASN A 21 17.13 2.72 -15.47
N PRO A 22 18.13 3.31 -14.78
CA PRO A 22 18.55 2.98 -13.41
C PRO A 22 17.46 3.30 -12.38
N PHE A 23 17.41 2.52 -11.32
CA PHE A 23 16.57 2.82 -10.15
C PHE A 23 17.37 3.66 -9.15
N ASP A 24 16.87 4.84 -8.82
CA ASP A 24 17.41 5.71 -7.77
C ASP A 24 16.27 6.52 -7.17
N VAL A 25 16.11 6.45 -5.84
CA VAL A 25 15.08 7.18 -5.09
C VAL A 25 15.22 8.71 -5.19
N ASN A 26 16.41 9.20 -5.54
CA ASN A 26 16.67 10.62 -5.76
C ASN A 26 16.47 11.05 -7.21
N ASP A 27 16.25 10.11 -8.14
CA ASP A 27 15.98 10.45 -9.54
C ASP A 27 14.57 11.03 -9.67
N LYS A 28 14.48 12.29 -10.11
CA LYS A 28 13.20 12.98 -10.33
C LYS A 28 12.27 12.23 -11.30
N ARG A 29 12.81 11.44 -12.24
CA ARG A 29 12.02 10.63 -13.18
C ARG A 29 11.29 9.50 -12.46
N LEU A 30 11.79 9.05 -11.31
CA LEU A 30 11.15 8.01 -10.52
C LEU A 30 9.75 8.44 -10.06
N ARG A 31 9.52 9.76 -9.86
CA ARG A 31 8.22 10.33 -9.51
C ARG A 31 7.18 10.29 -10.64
N ASN A 32 7.54 9.82 -11.83
CA ASN A 32 6.56 9.40 -12.85
C ASN A 32 5.73 8.20 -12.36
N SER A 33 6.22 7.43 -11.38
CA SER A 33 5.44 6.32 -10.81
C SER A 33 4.15 6.80 -10.15
N ASP A 34 4.12 7.99 -9.53
CA ASP A 34 2.88 8.57 -9.01
C ASP A 34 1.83 8.80 -10.10
N LEU A 35 2.24 9.26 -11.28
CA LEU A 35 1.35 9.43 -12.44
C LEU A 35 0.83 8.08 -12.92
N ASN A 36 1.70 7.07 -12.97
CA ASN A 36 1.32 5.71 -13.35
C ASN A 36 0.35 5.09 -12.34
N MET A 37 0.62 5.23 -11.04
CA MET A 37 -0.26 4.77 -9.96
C MET A 37 -1.64 5.42 -10.08
N ALA A 38 -1.68 6.75 -10.21
CA ALA A 38 -2.94 7.48 -10.38
C ALA A 38 -3.70 7.03 -11.63
N PHE A 39 -3.01 6.86 -12.76
CA PHE A 39 -3.63 6.40 -14.01
C PHE A 39 -4.23 5.00 -13.88
N VAL A 40 -3.52 4.04 -13.29
CA VAL A 40 -4.02 2.67 -13.13
C VAL A 40 -5.20 2.61 -12.16
N VAL A 41 -5.10 3.28 -11.01
CA VAL A 41 -6.21 3.36 -10.04
C VAL A 41 -7.43 4.04 -10.68
N GLU A 42 -7.25 5.17 -11.37
CA GLU A 42 -8.33 5.85 -12.08
C GLU A 42 -8.97 4.95 -13.13
N ASN A 43 -8.17 4.17 -13.86
CA ASN A 43 -8.68 3.24 -14.86
C ASN A 43 -9.51 2.12 -14.21
N TYR A 44 -9.10 1.58 -13.07
CA TYR A 44 -9.91 0.60 -12.32
C TYR A 44 -11.22 1.20 -11.83
N LEU A 45 -11.19 2.39 -11.23
CA LEU A 45 -12.38 3.09 -10.78
C LEU A 45 -13.39 3.33 -11.92
N LYS A 46 -12.91 3.79 -13.09
CA LYS A 46 -13.76 3.99 -14.29
C LYS A 46 -14.23 2.71 -14.96
N SER A 47 -13.56 1.58 -14.70
CA SER A 47 -13.93 0.28 -15.27
C SER A 47 -15.09 -0.39 -14.53
N GLY A 48 -15.61 0.22 -13.46
CA GLY A 48 -16.75 -0.29 -12.70
C GLY A 48 -16.38 -1.39 -11.70
N PHE A 49 -15.12 -1.48 -11.27
CA PHE A 49 -14.75 -2.32 -10.12
C PHE A 49 -15.34 -1.71 -8.84
N GLU A 50 -16.01 -2.54 -8.04
CA GLU A 50 -16.58 -2.13 -6.76
C GLU A 50 -15.49 -1.91 -5.71
N TYR A 51 -14.44 -2.72 -5.75
CA TYR A 51 -13.30 -2.62 -4.83
C TYR A 51 -12.00 -2.41 -5.60
N VAL A 52 -11.26 -1.34 -5.28
CA VAL A 52 -9.93 -1.09 -5.83
C VAL A 52 -8.91 -1.11 -4.70
N PHE A 53 -8.11 -2.17 -4.63
CA PHE A 53 -7.02 -2.30 -3.68
C PHE A 53 -5.77 -1.63 -4.25
N PHE A 54 -5.17 -0.72 -3.47
CA PHE A 54 -3.91 -0.09 -3.82
C PHE A 54 -2.92 -0.25 -2.67
N SER A 55 -1.92 -1.11 -2.88
CA SER A 55 -0.88 -1.37 -1.88
C SER A 55 0.46 -0.78 -2.33
N SER A 56 1.04 0.10 -1.53
CA SER A 56 2.42 0.55 -1.75
C SER A 56 3.01 1.16 -0.49
N ILE A 57 4.32 0.95 -0.29
CA ILE A 57 5.03 1.55 0.84
C ILE A 57 5.07 3.09 0.76
N VAL A 58 5.08 3.69 -0.44
CA VAL A 58 5.18 5.16 -0.58
C VAL A 58 3.93 5.89 -0.09
N LEU A 59 2.80 5.18 0.08
CA LEU A 59 1.56 5.74 0.62
C LEU A 59 1.67 6.07 2.11
N CYS A 60 2.71 5.59 2.79
CA CYS A 60 3.10 6.06 4.12
C CYS A 60 3.75 7.45 4.11
N ASP A 61 3.80 8.15 2.98
CA ASP A 61 4.11 9.58 2.96
C ASP A 61 2.85 10.34 2.55
N LYS A 62 2.31 11.15 3.46
CA LYS A 62 1.08 11.92 3.24
C LYS A 62 1.18 12.80 1.99
N THR A 63 2.32 13.44 1.77
CA THR A 63 2.52 14.34 0.61
C THR A 63 2.49 13.56 -0.70
N ILE A 64 3.11 12.37 -0.71
CA ILE A 64 3.08 11.48 -1.88
C ILE A 64 1.65 10.97 -2.12
N ARG A 65 0.98 10.49 -1.07
CA ARG A 65 -0.38 9.96 -1.14
C ARG A 65 -1.36 11.00 -1.67
N GLU A 66 -1.37 12.21 -1.09
CA GLU A 66 -2.25 13.31 -1.51
C GLU A 66 -2.00 13.67 -2.97
N ARG A 67 -0.73 13.75 -3.39
CA ARG A 67 -0.39 14.01 -4.79
C ARG A 67 -0.94 12.95 -5.76
N ILE A 68 -0.88 11.67 -5.40
CA ILE A 68 -1.45 10.59 -6.22
C ILE A 68 -2.98 10.70 -6.27
N LEU A 69 -3.63 10.94 -5.12
CA LEU A 69 -5.09 11.09 -5.03
C LEU A 69 -5.60 12.32 -5.80
N ASP A 70 -4.85 13.42 -5.80
CA ASP A 70 -5.18 14.64 -6.55
C ASP A 70 -5.16 14.44 -8.06
N LEU A 71 -4.29 13.53 -8.55
CA LEU A 71 -4.18 13.19 -9.96
C LEU A 71 -5.36 12.34 -10.46
N ILE A 72 -6.02 11.58 -9.58
CA ILE A 72 -7.18 10.75 -9.91
C ILE A 72 -8.39 11.66 -10.11
N LYS A 73 -8.92 11.75 -11.33
CA LYS A 73 -10.04 12.67 -11.64
C LYS A 73 -11.41 12.09 -11.33
N TYR A 74 -11.54 10.76 -11.31
CA TYR A 74 -12.78 10.10 -10.87
C TYR A 74 -12.96 10.35 -9.37
N LYS A 75 -14.12 10.86 -8.93
CA LYS A 75 -14.35 11.27 -7.52
C LYS A 75 -15.47 10.51 -6.81
N GLU A 76 -16.15 9.59 -7.49
CA GLU A 76 -17.24 8.79 -6.92
C GLU A 76 -16.71 7.50 -6.28
N TYR A 77 -15.90 7.65 -5.23
CA TYR A 77 -15.35 6.53 -4.47
C TYR A 77 -15.21 6.88 -2.99
N GLU A 78 -15.24 5.85 -2.14
CA GLU A 78 -14.87 5.96 -0.73
C GLU A 78 -13.41 5.57 -0.55
N LEU A 79 -12.65 6.36 0.24
CA LEU A 79 -11.25 6.07 0.54
C LEU A 79 -11.12 5.46 1.92
N ILE A 80 -10.72 4.19 1.97
CA ILE A 80 -10.33 3.51 3.22
C ILE A 80 -8.81 3.37 3.24
N PHE A 81 -8.16 4.04 4.18
CA PHE A 81 -6.70 4.00 4.33
C PHE A 81 -6.29 3.11 5.51
N ILE A 82 -5.73 1.94 5.21
CA ILE A 82 -5.33 0.92 6.20
C ILE A 82 -3.81 0.85 6.30
N THR A 83 -3.29 0.88 7.52
CA THR A 83 -1.88 0.67 7.83
C THR A 83 -1.70 -0.69 8.47
N LEU A 84 -1.04 -1.60 7.75
CA LEU A 84 -0.55 -2.85 8.31
C LEU A 84 0.76 -2.58 9.05
N TYR A 85 0.80 -2.84 10.35
CA TYR A 85 1.98 -2.57 11.16
C TYR A 85 2.44 -3.79 11.96
N ALA A 86 3.70 -3.76 12.40
CA ALA A 86 4.28 -4.67 13.36
C ALA A 86 5.34 -3.91 14.15
N ASN A 87 5.68 -4.38 15.35
CA ASN A 87 6.77 -3.80 16.12
C ASN A 87 8.14 -4.10 15.47
N GLU A 88 9.16 -3.35 15.88
CA GLU A 88 10.50 -3.44 15.31
C GLU A 88 11.10 -4.85 15.42
N ASP A 89 10.92 -5.54 16.54
CA ASP A 89 11.45 -6.89 16.77
C ASP A 89 10.84 -7.91 15.80
N THR A 90 9.52 -7.86 15.60
CA THR A 90 8.84 -8.69 14.61
C THR A 90 9.31 -8.38 13.19
N LEU A 91 9.49 -7.10 12.85
CA LEU A 91 9.99 -6.71 11.53
C LEU A 91 11.45 -7.19 11.30
N LYS A 92 12.30 -7.14 12.33
CA LYS A 92 13.67 -7.69 12.29
C LYS A 92 13.66 -9.19 12.03
N GLN A 93 12.83 -9.93 12.76
CA GLN A 93 12.68 -11.37 12.57
C GLN A 93 12.22 -11.69 11.14
N ARG A 94 11.19 -10.99 10.64
CA ARG A 94 10.68 -11.19 9.27
C ARG A 94 11.69 -10.86 8.19
N ALA A 95 12.51 -9.83 8.38
CA ALA A 95 13.60 -9.51 7.45
C ALA A 95 14.62 -10.66 7.41
N LYS A 96 15.04 -11.16 8.57
CA LYS A 96 15.95 -12.30 8.67
C LYS A 96 15.38 -13.55 7.99
N GLU A 97 14.10 -13.85 8.16
CA GLU A 97 13.43 -14.99 7.53
C GLU A 97 13.30 -14.83 6.00
N ARG A 98 13.02 -13.61 5.52
CA ARG A 98 12.81 -13.33 4.09
C ARG A 98 14.10 -13.39 3.27
N ASP A 99 15.16 -12.74 3.77
CA ASP A 99 16.37 -12.48 2.97
C ASP A 99 17.69 -12.53 3.79
N ASN A 100 17.65 -13.08 5.02
CA ASN A 100 18.79 -13.14 5.94
C ASN A 100 19.39 -11.76 6.28
N ASN A 101 18.60 -10.69 6.16
CA ASN A 101 19.02 -9.35 6.56
C ASN A 101 19.01 -9.22 8.10
N ASN A 102 20.22 -9.10 8.66
CA ASN A 102 20.42 -8.96 10.11
C ASN A 102 20.42 -7.50 10.60
N ASP A 103 20.42 -6.50 9.70
CA ASP A 103 20.39 -5.07 10.03
C ASP A 103 19.41 -4.29 9.13
N PRO A 104 18.11 -4.65 9.15
CA PRO A 104 17.10 -3.92 8.40
C PRO A 104 16.94 -2.48 8.93
N LYS A 105 16.76 -1.53 8.01
CA LYS A 105 16.51 -0.12 8.36
C LYS A 105 15.02 0.18 8.28
N PHE A 106 14.46 0.69 9.37
CA PHE A 106 13.03 1.01 9.49
C PHE A 106 12.74 2.49 9.31
N LEU A 107 13.30 3.08 8.25
CA LEU A 107 13.25 4.54 7.98
C LEU A 107 11.82 5.09 7.92
N LEU A 108 10.84 4.25 7.57
CA LEU A 108 9.45 4.64 7.39
C LEU A 108 8.53 4.23 8.55
N LEU A 109 9.00 3.44 9.52
CA LEU A 109 8.13 2.87 10.56
C LEU A 109 7.40 3.94 11.37
N ASN A 110 8.15 4.90 11.94
CA ASN A 110 7.55 5.99 12.70
C ASN A 110 6.65 6.87 11.84
N ARG A 111 6.99 7.04 10.56
CA ARG A 111 6.18 7.82 9.61
C ARG A 111 4.84 7.14 9.31
N SER A 112 4.83 5.82 9.16
CA SER A 112 3.61 5.02 8.96
C SER A 112 2.71 5.04 10.19
N LEU A 113 3.29 5.02 11.39
CA LEU A 113 2.52 5.02 12.65
C LEU A 113 1.95 6.39 13.03
N ALA A 114 2.49 7.47 12.47
CA ALA A 114 2.06 8.84 12.77
C ALA A 114 0.87 9.33 11.91
N GLN A 115 0.23 8.45 11.13
CA GLN A 115 -0.78 8.86 10.15
C GLN A 115 -2.19 8.56 10.61
N GLU A 116 -3.14 9.35 10.13
CA GLU A 116 -4.56 9.03 10.22
C GLU A 116 -4.84 7.82 9.32
N SER A 117 -5.11 6.67 9.95
CA SER A 117 -5.31 5.39 9.28
C SER A 117 -6.04 4.41 10.20
N ILE A 118 -6.69 3.41 9.61
CA ILE A 118 -7.15 2.23 10.34
C ILE A 118 -5.95 1.29 10.50
N PHE A 119 -5.55 1.02 11.74
CA PHE A 119 -4.37 0.21 12.03
C PHE A 119 -4.71 -1.25 12.25
N ILE A 120 -4.02 -2.14 11.54
CA ILE A 120 -4.11 -3.59 11.73
C ILE A 120 -2.76 -4.12 12.17
N ASN A 121 -2.71 -4.70 13.37
CA ASN A 121 -1.51 -5.30 13.92
C ASN A 121 -1.25 -6.66 13.28
N THR A 122 -0.21 -6.74 12.47
CA THR A 122 0.20 -8.00 11.82
C THR A 122 1.19 -8.79 12.66
N ALA A 123 1.70 -8.28 13.78
CA ALA A 123 2.69 -8.99 14.59
C ALA A 123 2.10 -10.23 15.27
N THR A 124 0.84 -10.15 15.69
CA THR A 124 0.13 -11.23 16.38
C THR A 124 -0.88 -11.95 15.47
N ASN A 125 -1.28 -11.33 14.37
CA ASN A 125 -2.26 -11.90 13.45
C ASN A 125 -1.60 -12.83 12.44
N SER A 126 -2.26 -13.96 12.19
CA SER A 126 -2.07 -14.75 10.97
C SER A 126 -2.51 -13.97 9.73
N LEU A 127 -2.13 -14.50 8.56
CA LEU A 127 -2.59 -13.96 7.27
C LEU A 127 -4.12 -13.97 7.16
N GLN A 128 -4.76 -15.06 7.59
CA GLN A 128 -6.20 -15.26 7.53
C GLN A 128 -6.94 -14.28 8.45
N GLU A 129 -6.43 -14.05 9.66
CA GLU A 129 -7.00 -13.05 10.58
C GLU A 129 -6.86 -11.63 10.04
N THR A 130 -5.70 -11.30 9.46
CA THR A 130 -5.47 -10.00 8.81
C THR A 130 -6.46 -9.79 7.66
N VAL A 131 -6.64 -10.79 6.80
CA VAL A 131 -7.61 -10.73 5.69
C VAL A 131 -9.04 -10.57 6.23
N LYS A 132 -9.41 -11.33 7.26
CA LYS A 132 -10.73 -11.23 7.89
C LYS A 132 -11.01 -9.82 8.41
N GLN A 133 -10.05 -9.22 9.13
CA GLN A 133 -10.19 -7.85 9.64
C GLN A 133 -10.35 -6.83 8.50
N ILE A 134 -9.60 -6.96 7.42
CA ILE A 134 -9.76 -6.05 6.27
C ILE A 134 -11.14 -6.22 5.63
N VAL A 135 -11.65 -7.45 5.50
CA VAL A 135 -13.00 -7.70 4.97
C VAL A 135 -14.06 -7.05 5.88
N GLU A 136 -13.94 -7.18 7.20
CA GLU A 136 -14.86 -6.56 8.18
C GLU A 136 -14.82 -5.03 8.18
N ILE A 137 -13.71 -4.41 7.77
CA ILE A 137 -13.60 -2.94 7.63
C ILE A 137 -14.27 -2.44 6.35
N VAL A 138 -14.22 -3.25 5.29
CA VAL A 138 -14.64 -2.86 3.94
C VAL A 138 -16.10 -3.24 3.65
N SER A 139 -16.66 -4.24 4.36
CA SER A 139 -18.04 -4.73 4.23
C SER A 139 -18.99 -4.09 5.23
#